data_AF-A0A6I9V7L4-F1
#
_entry.id   AF-A0A6I9V7L4-F1
#
_cell.length_a   1.000
_cell.length_b   1.000
_cell.length_c   1.000
_cell.angle_alpha   90.00
_cell.angle_beta   90.00
_cell.angle_gamma   90.00
#
_symmetry.space_group_name_H-M   'P 1'
#
loop_
_entity.id
_entity.type
_entity.pdbx_description
1 polymer ?
#
loop_
_entity_poly.entity_id
_entity_poly.type
_entity_poly.pdbx_seq_one_letter_code
_entity_poly.pdbx_strand_id
1 'polypeptide(L)'
;MCKTPSSRLLLRLIIDVVILIALCCVALIALPKLLPTTRRGFFCSDTTLRYPYTASLLSRVHITIAVIALPAAIMLVVEMLWAALRASHKTETTARTKRAGVQQFVFVGVNIPTFVSECYKIVGIYFFGLALVLIAARATKNFVGRLRPYFFDVCQPQLLETLGGGLACEHLDTPYAQNITRGYIEDYECYELAASAELLSMARQSFPSSYTATVFYAMCFIVFYLQARLAARALLVLRTLLQFGLLILAALVAIERFYTHQNHSTDLLAGAALGFFVAAFTTVAVADVFKSLPVKKRKPRDDATRIYGYYGVNRIAKYY
;
A
#
# COMPACT_ATOMS: atom_id res chain seq x y z
N MET A 1 36.58 -15.13 13.68
CA MET A 1 36.20 -13.76 14.08
C MET A 1 34.79 -13.77 14.69
N CYS A 2 34.67 -13.69 16.01
CA CYS A 2 33.38 -13.60 16.71
C CYS A 2 32.74 -12.23 16.47
N LYS A 3 31.79 -12.15 15.54
CA LYS A 3 30.94 -10.96 15.36
C LYS A 3 30.09 -10.76 16.62
N THR A 4 30.29 -9.64 17.32
CA THR A 4 29.51 -9.22 18.50
C THR A 4 28.01 -9.18 18.16
N PRO A 5 27.10 -9.44 19.12
CA PRO A 5 25.65 -9.48 18.88
C PRO A 5 25.10 -8.19 18.24
N SER A 6 25.70 -7.03 18.54
CA SER A 6 25.38 -5.73 17.90
C SER A 6 25.69 -5.70 16.39
N SER A 7 26.79 -6.32 15.95
CA SER A 7 27.17 -6.37 14.54
C SER A 7 26.21 -7.22 13.68
N ARG A 8 25.60 -8.27 14.26
CA ARG A 8 24.61 -9.10 13.55
C ARG A 8 23.27 -8.38 13.36
N LEU A 9 22.86 -7.57 14.34
CA LEU A 9 21.66 -6.75 14.26
C LEU A 9 21.84 -5.58 13.28
N LEU A 10 23.00 -4.93 13.31
CA LEU A 10 23.37 -3.88 12.37
C LEU A 10 23.36 -4.40 10.93
N LEU A 11 23.95 -5.58 10.70
CA LEU A 11 23.98 -6.20 9.37
C LEU A 11 22.58 -6.48 8.84
N ARG A 12 21.66 -7.00 9.67
CA ARG A 12 20.26 -7.23 9.27
C ARG A 12 19.57 -5.93 8.87
N LEU A 13 19.73 -4.88 9.68
CA LEU A 13 19.16 -3.57 9.39
C LEU A 13 19.67 -3.00 8.06
N ILE A 14 20.98 -3.12 7.79
CA ILE A 14 21.56 -2.70 6.51
C ILE A 14 20.95 -3.51 5.35
N ILE A 15 20.85 -4.83 5.49
CA ILE A 15 20.24 -5.69 4.46
C ILE A 15 18.80 -5.27 4.19
N ASP A 16 17.98 -5.04 5.22
CA ASP A 16 16.58 -4.65 5.08
C ASP A 16 16.44 -3.30 4.36
N VAL A 17 17.29 -2.32 4.69
CA VAL A 17 17.31 -1.00 3.99
C VAL A 17 17.72 -1.16 2.54
N VAL A 18 18.75 -1.95 2.25
CA VAL A 18 19.22 -2.19 0.89
C VAL A 18 18.13 -2.86 0.05
N ILE A 19 17.45 -3.86 0.60
CA ILE A 19 16.32 -4.52 -0.05
C ILE A 19 15.20 -3.51 -0.33
N LEU A 20 14.86 -2.68 0.66
CA LEU A 20 13.80 -1.68 0.48
C LEU A 20 14.16 -0.66 -0.62
N ILE A 21 15.39 -0.15 -0.62
CA ILE A 21 15.88 0.77 -1.66
C ILE A 21 15.84 0.08 -3.01
N ALA A 22 16.30 -1.16 -3.12
CA ALA A 22 16.29 -1.93 -4.36
C ALA A 22 14.85 -2.10 -4.89
N LEU A 23 13.90 -2.46 -4.04
CA LEU A 23 12.49 -2.59 -4.41
C LEU A 23 11.90 -1.26 -4.87
N CYS A 24 12.18 -0.16 -4.17
CA CYS A 24 11.75 1.17 -4.58
C CYS A 24 12.36 1.58 -5.94
N CYS A 25 13.65 1.30 -6.17
CA CYS A 25 14.31 1.54 -7.45
C CYS A 25 13.66 0.73 -8.58
N VAL A 26 13.37 -0.55 -8.34
CA VAL A 26 12.68 -1.41 -9.30
C VAL A 26 11.29 -0.86 -9.62
N ALA A 27 10.50 -0.51 -8.60
CA ALA A 27 9.16 0.02 -8.75
C ALA A 27 9.15 1.36 -9.50
N LEU A 28 10.01 2.30 -9.09
CA LEU A 28 9.95 3.69 -9.51
C LEU A 28 10.70 3.97 -10.81
N ILE A 29 11.82 3.28 -11.06
CA ILE A 29 12.76 3.60 -12.14
C ILE A 29 12.84 2.48 -13.16
N ALA A 30 13.05 1.23 -12.71
CA ALA A 30 13.30 0.12 -13.63
C ALA A 30 12.05 -0.24 -14.45
N LEU A 31 10.91 -0.51 -13.79
CA LEU A 31 9.68 -0.93 -14.46
C LEU A 31 9.20 0.03 -15.57
N PRO A 32 9.13 1.36 -15.34
CA PRO A 32 8.70 2.29 -16.37
C PRO A 32 9.63 2.35 -17.59
N LYS A 33 10.92 2.06 -17.41
CA LYS A 33 11.92 2.09 -18.49
C LYS A 33 12.02 0.77 -19.24
N LEU A 34 11.89 -0.36 -18.54
CA LEU A 34 12.12 -1.68 -19.12
C LEU A 34 10.86 -2.25 -19.79
N LEU A 35 9.66 -1.91 -19.29
CA LEU A 35 8.41 -2.48 -19.77
C LEU A 35 7.60 -1.43 -20.53
N PRO A 36 7.66 -1.41 -21.88
CA PRO A 36 6.74 -0.58 -22.66
C PRO A 36 5.30 -1.01 -22.36
N THR A 37 4.36 -0.06 -22.46
CA THR A 37 2.94 -0.38 -22.28
C THR A 37 2.45 -1.15 -23.49
N THR A 38 1.88 -2.32 -23.24
CA THR A 38 1.27 -3.15 -24.30
C THR A 38 0.19 -2.33 -25.01
N ARG A 39 0.30 -2.19 -26.34
CA ARG A 39 -0.76 -1.57 -27.14
C ARG A 39 -1.90 -2.57 -27.27
N ARG A 40 -3.07 -2.18 -26.77
CA ARG A 40 -4.29 -2.96 -26.86
C ARG A 40 -5.23 -2.29 -27.86
N GLY A 41 -5.88 -3.10 -28.69
CA GLY A 41 -6.95 -2.68 -29.57
C GLY A 41 -8.27 -2.43 -28.86
N PHE A 42 -9.27 -1.96 -29.60
CA PHE A 42 -10.60 -1.66 -29.08
C PHE A 42 -11.70 -2.04 -30.08
N PHE A 43 -12.95 -2.05 -29.61
CA PHE A 43 -14.14 -2.14 -30.45
C PHE A 43 -14.81 -0.78 -30.51
N CYS A 44 -15.22 -0.32 -31.69
CA CYS A 44 -15.95 0.94 -31.80
C CYS A 44 -17.32 0.88 -31.11
N SER A 45 -17.91 -0.30 -30.96
CA SER A 45 -19.17 -0.51 -30.22
C SER A 45 -19.03 -0.38 -28.70
N ASP A 46 -17.79 -0.30 -28.17
CA ASP A 46 -17.57 -0.19 -26.73
C ASP A 46 -17.89 1.23 -26.24
N THR A 47 -19.04 1.38 -25.59
CA THR A 47 -19.48 2.65 -25.00
C THR A 47 -18.71 3.01 -23.74
N THR A 48 -18.02 2.06 -23.11
CA THR A 48 -17.28 2.30 -21.86
C THR A 48 -16.01 3.12 -22.07
N LEU A 49 -15.57 3.32 -23.32
CA LEU A 49 -14.39 4.10 -23.71
C LEU A 49 -14.72 5.50 -24.25
N ARG A 50 -16.01 5.87 -24.26
CA ARG A 50 -16.54 7.12 -24.86
C ARG A 50 -16.83 8.22 -23.83
N TYR A 51 -16.37 8.08 -22.60
CA TYR A 51 -16.57 9.13 -21.59
C TYR A 51 -15.69 10.35 -21.90
N PRO A 52 -16.14 11.57 -21.56
CA PRO A 52 -15.30 12.76 -21.72
C PRO A 52 -14.12 12.73 -20.73
N TYR A 53 -12.98 13.27 -21.14
CA TYR A 53 -11.86 13.48 -20.24
C TYR A 53 -12.22 14.55 -19.20
N THR A 54 -12.20 14.16 -17.94
CA THR A 54 -12.36 15.08 -16.81
C THR A 54 -11.08 15.12 -16.00
N ALA A 55 -10.67 16.31 -15.56
CA ALA A 55 -9.54 16.43 -14.65
C ALA A 55 -9.88 15.76 -13.32
N SER A 56 -8.99 14.91 -12.80
CA SER A 56 -9.21 14.27 -11.50
C SER A 56 -9.16 15.31 -10.38
N LEU A 57 -10.14 15.28 -9.49
CA LEU A 57 -10.18 16.13 -8.29
C LEU A 57 -9.00 15.79 -7.37
N LEU A 58 -8.66 14.50 -7.27
CA LEU A 58 -7.53 14.02 -6.49
C LEU A 58 -6.24 14.00 -7.33
N SER A 59 -5.44 15.06 -7.20
CA SER A 59 -4.09 15.09 -7.77
C SER A 59 -3.14 14.05 -7.14
N ARG A 60 -1.98 13.82 -7.78
CA ARG A 60 -0.89 12.97 -7.26
C ARG A 60 -0.46 13.36 -5.84
N VAL A 61 -0.50 14.66 -5.51
CA VAL A 61 -0.05 15.18 -4.20
C VAL A 61 -0.97 14.71 -3.09
N HIS A 62 -2.29 14.83 -3.26
CA HIS A 62 -3.27 14.39 -2.26
C HIS A 62 -3.10 12.91 -1.89
N ILE A 63 -2.79 12.10 -2.89
CA ILE A 63 -2.67 10.65 -2.75
C ILE A 63 -1.35 10.30 -2.07
N THR A 64 -0.27 11.00 -2.40
CA THR A 64 1.00 10.89 -1.68
C THR A 64 0.85 11.29 -0.21
N ILE A 65 0.10 12.35 0.10
CA ILE A 65 -0.20 12.75 1.48
C ILE A 65 -0.98 11.64 2.20
N ALA A 66 -2.03 11.10 1.58
CA ALA A 66 -2.85 10.05 2.16
C ALA A 66 -2.08 8.72 2.38
N VAL A 67 -1.10 8.41 1.54
CA VAL A 67 -0.34 7.15 1.59
C VAL A 67 0.96 7.27 2.39
N ILE A 68 1.57 8.45 2.51
CA ILE A 68 2.85 8.60 3.21
C ILE A 68 2.67 9.40 4.50
N ALA A 69 2.23 10.66 4.39
CA ALA A 69 2.21 11.58 5.52
C ALA A 69 1.19 11.15 6.58
N LEU A 70 -0.03 10.78 6.17
CA LEU A 70 -1.10 10.40 7.10
C LEU A 70 -0.75 9.11 7.89
N PRO A 71 -0.35 7.98 7.27
CA PRO A 71 0.12 6.79 8.00
C PRO A 71 1.30 7.08 8.93
N ALA A 72 2.28 7.87 8.49
CA ALA A 72 3.43 8.24 9.31
C ALA A 72 3.01 9.04 10.56
N ALA A 73 2.12 10.02 10.39
CA ALA A 73 1.58 10.81 11.50
C ALA A 73 0.81 9.93 12.50
N ILE A 74 -0.06 9.04 12.02
CA ILE A 74 -0.83 8.13 12.89
C ILE A 74 0.10 7.20 13.66
N MET A 75 1.06 6.56 12.98
CA MET A 75 2.03 5.67 13.64
C MET A 75 2.83 6.41 14.70
N LEU A 76 3.31 7.63 14.40
CA LEU A 76 4.06 8.46 15.34
C LEU A 76 3.22 8.82 16.57
N VAL A 77 1.98 9.29 16.39
CA VAL A 77 1.09 9.67 17.50
C VAL A 77 0.78 8.46 18.39
N VAL A 78 0.47 7.30 17.80
CA VAL A 78 0.16 6.08 18.55
C VAL A 78 1.35 5.61 19.37
N GLU A 79 2.55 5.60 18.80
CA GLU A 79 3.75 5.18 19.51
C GLU A 79 4.13 6.20 20.61
N MET A 80 3.90 7.50 20.38
CA MET A 80 4.16 8.56 21.38
C MET A 80 3.22 8.42 22.58
N LEU A 81 1.93 8.18 22.32
CA LEU A 81 0.94 7.87 23.36
C LEU A 81 1.36 6.64 24.16
N TRP A 82 1.81 5.57 23.49
CA TRP A 82 2.31 4.37 24.14
C TRP A 82 3.59 4.58 24.95
N ALA A 83 4.49 5.45 24.50
CA ALA A 83 5.69 5.81 25.24
C ALA A 83 5.33 6.57 26.54
N ALA A 84 4.38 7.51 26.46
CA ALA A 84 3.90 8.27 27.62
C ALA A 84 3.19 7.37 28.65
N LEU A 85 2.31 6.46 28.20
CA LEU A 85 1.63 5.50 29.09
C LEU A 85 2.62 4.58 29.82
N ARG A 86 3.68 4.11 29.13
CA ARG A 86 4.74 3.29 29.74
C ARG A 86 5.59 4.08 30.74
N ALA A 87 5.80 5.37 30.52
CA ALA A 87 6.51 6.24 31.46
C ALA A 87 5.72 6.42 32.76
N SER A 88 4.41 6.64 32.67
CA SER A 88 3.52 6.77 33.84
C SER A 88 3.52 5.50 34.72
N HIS A 89 3.45 4.32 34.10
CA HIS A 89 3.45 3.03 34.82
C HIS A 89 4.80 2.66 35.47
N LYS A 90 5.91 3.28 35.07
CA LYS A 90 7.24 3.08 35.66
C LYS A 90 7.36 3.64 37.07
N THR A 91 6.49 4.59 37.44
CA THR A 91 6.56 5.33 38.72
C THR A 91 6.19 4.46 39.94
N GLU A 92 5.49 3.33 39.75
CA GLU A 92 5.13 2.41 40.85
C GLU A 92 6.02 1.16 40.99
N THR A 93 6.90 0.84 40.03
CA THR A 93 7.61 -0.46 39.99
C THR A 93 9.13 -0.36 39.89
N THR A 94 9.71 0.73 40.38
CA THR A 94 11.17 1.00 40.32
C THR A 94 12.04 -0.04 41.06
N ALA A 95 11.47 -0.97 41.84
CA ALA A 95 12.25 -1.98 42.57
C ALA A 95 12.29 -3.41 41.99
N ARG A 96 11.41 -3.82 41.05
CA ARG A 96 11.26 -5.26 40.69
C ARG A 96 11.51 -5.67 39.24
N THR A 97 11.58 -4.76 38.28
CA THR A 97 11.51 -5.14 36.85
C THR A 97 12.74 -4.76 36.02
N LYS A 98 13.94 -4.75 36.61
CA LYS A 98 15.21 -4.67 35.83
C LYS A 98 15.58 -5.96 35.07
N ARG A 99 14.70 -6.98 35.01
CA ARG A 99 15.01 -8.32 34.47
C ARG A 99 14.02 -8.89 33.43
N ALA A 100 13.09 -8.09 32.90
CA ALA A 100 12.30 -8.54 31.74
C ALA A 100 12.97 -8.00 30.47
N GLY A 101 13.54 -8.90 29.66
CA GLY A 101 14.41 -8.59 28.54
C GLY A 101 13.75 -7.79 27.42
N VAL A 102 13.75 -6.48 27.56
CA VAL A 102 13.57 -5.55 26.44
C VAL A 102 14.96 -5.31 25.87
N GLN A 103 15.24 -5.83 24.66
CA GLN A 103 16.51 -5.60 23.99
C GLN A 103 16.74 -4.09 23.85
N GLN A 104 17.68 -3.55 24.63
CA GLN A 104 18.20 -2.20 24.43
C GLN A 104 19.09 -2.25 23.18
N PHE A 105 18.67 -1.57 22.12
CA PHE A 105 19.48 -1.38 20.94
C PHE A 105 20.51 -0.30 21.25
N VAL A 106 21.77 -0.70 21.38
CA VAL A 106 22.91 0.22 21.51
C VAL A 106 23.48 0.42 20.10
N PHE A 107 23.32 1.61 19.54
CA PHE A 107 23.93 1.99 18.27
C PHE A 107 25.01 3.03 18.59
N VAL A 108 26.27 2.70 18.31
CA VAL A 108 27.43 3.61 18.48
C VAL A 108 27.49 4.25 19.89
N GLY A 109 27.36 3.43 20.94
CA GLY A 109 27.46 3.89 22.34
C GLY A 109 26.27 4.71 22.87
N VAL A 110 25.27 5.02 22.03
CA VAL A 110 24.03 5.70 22.44
C VAL A 110 22.91 4.67 22.64
N ASN A 111 22.27 4.71 23.81
CA ASN A 111 21.08 3.90 24.09
C ASN A 111 19.90 4.42 23.27
N ILE A 112 19.56 3.72 22.18
CA ILE A 112 18.38 4.09 21.40
C ILE A 112 17.12 3.82 22.25
N PRO A 113 16.21 4.80 22.41
CA PRO A 113 14.94 4.56 23.06
C PRO A 113 14.17 3.45 22.36
N THR A 114 13.64 2.49 23.12
CA THR A 114 12.87 1.34 22.60
C THR A 114 11.74 1.73 21.62
N PHE A 115 11.17 2.93 21.79
CA PHE A 115 10.23 3.57 20.86
C PHE A 115 10.78 3.70 19.43
N VAL A 116 12.01 4.19 19.26
CA VAL A 116 12.61 4.44 17.94
C VAL A 116 12.82 3.13 17.18
N SER A 117 13.22 2.06 17.88
CA SER A 117 13.40 0.74 17.27
C SER A 117 12.09 0.13 16.77
N GLU A 118 11.00 0.27 17.54
CA GLU A 118 9.69 -0.26 17.15
C GLU A 118 9.06 0.58 16.03
N CYS A 119 9.20 1.91 16.06
CA CYS A 119 8.83 2.81 14.96
C CYS A 119 9.57 2.44 13.67
N TYR A 120 10.89 2.22 13.75
CA TYR A 120 11.67 1.85 12.58
C TYR A 120 11.21 0.53 11.96
N LYS A 121 10.91 -0.49 12.78
CA LYS A 121 10.41 -1.78 12.28
C LYS A 121 9.05 -1.64 11.60
N ILE A 122 8.08 -0.99 12.24
CA ILE A 122 6.73 -0.88 11.67
C ILE A 122 6.73 -0.04 10.38
N VAL A 123 7.50 1.06 10.36
CA VAL A 123 7.65 1.93 9.20
C VAL A 123 8.40 1.22 8.06
N GLY A 124 9.46 0.45 8.38
CA GLY A 124 10.17 -0.36 7.38
C GLY A 124 9.26 -1.39 6.71
N ILE A 125 8.44 -2.10 7.50
CA ILE A 125 7.48 -3.08 6.98
C ILE A 125 6.38 -2.41 6.17
N TYR A 126 5.93 -1.23 6.60
CA TYR A 126 4.96 -0.43 5.86
C TYR A 126 5.47 -0.07 4.46
N PHE A 127 6.70 0.46 4.36
CA PHE A 127 7.29 0.82 3.06
C PHE A 127 7.60 -0.41 2.21
N PHE A 128 7.99 -1.53 2.83
CA PHE A 128 8.18 -2.80 2.12
C PHE A 128 6.88 -3.23 1.42
N GLY A 129 5.75 -3.27 2.12
CA GLY A 129 4.48 -3.62 1.49
C GLY A 129 4.01 -2.58 0.47
N LEU A 130 4.26 -1.29 0.71
CA LEU A 130 3.95 -0.25 -0.27
C LEU A 130 4.74 -0.46 -1.57
N ALA A 131 6.02 -0.81 -1.47
CA ALA A 131 6.85 -1.15 -2.62
C ALA A 131 6.29 -2.37 -3.37
N LEU A 132 5.85 -3.42 -2.67
CA LEU A 132 5.20 -4.59 -3.30
C LEU A 132 3.93 -4.19 -4.07
N VAL A 133 3.06 -3.36 -3.49
CA VAL A 133 1.85 -2.87 -4.18
C VAL A 133 2.21 -2.07 -5.42
N LEU A 134 3.21 -1.18 -5.33
CA LEU A 134 3.66 -0.37 -6.46
C LEU A 134 4.24 -1.24 -7.59
N ILE A 135 5.06 -2.24 -7.27
CA ILE A 135 5.61 -3.17 -8.25
C ILE A 135 4.49 -3.94 -8.93
N ALA A 136 3.59 -4.56 -8.15
CA ALA A 136 2.49 -5.36 -8.68
C ALA A 136 1.56 -4.52 -9.57
N ALA A 137 1.17 -3.32 -9.11
CA ALA A 137 0.28 -2.44 -9.87
C ALA A 137 0.94 -1.95 -11.18
N ARG A 138 2.21 -1.54 -11.14
CA ARG A 138 2.93 -1.05 -12.33
C ARG A 138 3.21 -2.16 -13.33
N ALA A 139 3.64 -3.33 -12.85
CA ALA A 139 3.87 -4.49 -13.72
C ALA A 139 2.56 -4.84 -14.45
N THR A 140 1.48 -5.01 -13.70
CA THR A 140 0.18 -5.38 -14.27
C THR A 140 -0.34 -4.33 -15.25
N LYS A 141 -0.16 -3.03 -14.97
CA LYS A 141 -0.52 -1.95 -15.90
C LYS A 141 0.19 -2.05 -17.24
N ASN A 142 1.51 -2.28 -17.22
CA ASN A 142 2.30 -2.35 -18.44
C ASN A 142 2.00 -3.62 -19.24
N PHE A 143 1.75 -4.76 -18.56
CA PHE A 143 1.37 -6.02 -19.19
C PHE A 143 -0.05 -5.99 -19.78
N VAL A 144 -1.03 -5.47 -19.05
CA VAL A 144 -2.44 -5.54 -19.47
C VAL A 144 -2.80 -4.45 -20.49
N GLY A 145 -2.21 -3.25 -20.38
CA GLY A 145 -2.44 -2.16 -21.34
C GLY A 145 -3.90 -1.75 -21.51
N ARG A 146 -4.74 -1.93 -20.46
CA ARG A 146 -6.19 -1.66 -20.55
C ARG A 146 -6.44 -0.17 -20.76
N LEU A 147 -7.25 0.15 -21.76
CA LEU A 147 -7.68 1.51 -22.09
C LEU A 147 -8.60 2.10 -21.01
N ARG A 148 -8.44 3.39 -20.74
CA ARG A 148 -9.27 4.14 -19.79
C ARG A 148 -10.62 4.53 -20.39
N PRO A 149 -11.63 4.83 -19.55
CA PRO A 149 -12.95 5.22 -20.03
C PRO A 149 -13.01 6.46 -20.93
N TYR A 150 -12.02 7.34 -20.86
CA TYR A 150 -11.91 8.56 -21.68
C TYR A 150 -11.00 8.42 -22.90
N PHE A 151 -10.63 7.19 -23.27
CA PHE A 151 -9.60 6.93 -24.28
C PHE A 151 -9.89 7.60 -25.64
N PHE A 152 -11.14 7.55 -26.12
CA PHE A 152 -11.48 8.11 -27.43
C PHE A 152 -11.38 9.64 -27.48
N ASP A 153 -11.69 10.32 -26.37
CA ASP A 153 -11.60 11.77 -26.27
C ASP A 153 -10.14 12.26 -26.34
N VAL A 154 -9.21 11.50 -25.77
CA VAL A 154 -7.78 11.84 -25.72
C VAL A 154 -7.01 11.40 -26.96
N CYS A 155 -7.20 10.16 -27.41
CA CYS A 155 -6.41 9.60 -28.52
C CYS A 155 -6.95 10.00 -29.89
N GLN A 156 -8.27 10.16 -30.04
CA GLN A 156 -8.94 10.35 -31.33
C GLN A 156 -8.36 9.43 -32.42
N PRO A 157 -8.60 8.10 -32.31
CA PRO A 157 -7.89 7.11 -33.13
C PRO A 157 -8.22 7.28 -34.61
N GLN A 158 -7.18 7.27 -35.44
CA GLN A 158 -7.23 7.30 -36.89
C GLN A 158 -6.84 5.92 -37.44
N LEU A 159 -7.56 5.48 -38.48
CA LEU A 159 -7.16 4.30 -39.24
C LEU A 159 -5.91 4.64 -40.06
N LEU A 160 -5.03 3.65 -40.18
CA LEU A 160 -3.91 3.73 -41.10
C LEU A 160 -4.41 4.00 -42.53
N GLU A 161 -3.64 4.74 -43.33
CA GLU A 161 -4.02 5.08 -44.71
C GLU A 161 -4.30 3.83 -45.57
N THR A 162 -3.66 2.71 -45.27
CA THR A 162 -3.87 1.41 -45.92
C THR A 162 -5.28 0.83 -45.71
N LEU A 163 -6.00 1.28 -44.67
CA LEU A 163 -7.34 0.83 -44.30
C LEU A 163 -8.45 1.82 -44.70
N GLY A 164 -8.10 2.91 -45.39
CA GLY A 164 -9.04 3.90 -45.92
C GLY A 164 -8.92 5.31 -45.32
N GLY A 165 -8.05 5.51 -44.33
CA GLY A 165 -7.83 6.81 -43.67
C GLY A 165 -9.06 7.35 -42.91
N GLY A 166 -8.84 8.28 -41.99
CA GLY A 166 -9.90 8.95 -41.24
C GLY A 166 -10.17 8.38 -39.84
N LEU A 167 -11.17 8.95 -39.15
CA LEU A 167 -11.48 8.63 -37.75
C LEU A 167 -12.03 7.19 -37.63
N ALA A 168 -11.47 6.42 -36.71
CA ALA A 168 -11.71 4.97 -36.65
C ALA A 168 -13.13 4.55 -36.29
N CYS A 169 -13.91 5.42 -35.64
CA CYS A 169 -15.26 5.12 -35.19
C CYS A 169 -16.30 6.14 -35.65
N GLU A 170 -15.94 7.02 -36.59
CA GLU A 170 -16.88 7.92 -37.26
C GLU A 170 -17.42 7.22 -38.51
N HIS A 171 -18.65 7.55 -38.92
CA HIS A 171 -19.35 6.86 -40.00
C HIS A 171 -18.57 6.92 -41.32
N LEU A 172 -17.77 5.89 -41.59
CA LEU A 172 -17.19 5.71 -42.91
C LEU A 172 -18.32 5.22 -43.84
N ASP A 173 -18.68 6.05 -44.81
CA ASP A 173 -19.73 5.81 -45.81
C ASP A 173 -19.44 4.63 -46.77
N THR A 174 -18.33 3.92 -46.56
CA THR A 174 -17.95 2.77 -47.39
C THR A 174 -18.35 1.43 -46.72
N PRO A 175 -18.96 0.48 -47.46
CA PRO A 175 -19.31 -0.84 -46.93
C PRO A 175 -18.12 -1.62 -46.34
N TYR A 176 -16.91 -1.32 -46.83
CA TYR A 176 -15.66 -1.92 -46.36
C TYR A 176 -15.28 -1.45 -44.95
N ALA A 177 -15.35 -0.15 -44.68
CA ALA A 177 -15.05 0.41 -43.37
C ALA A 177 -16.13 0.14 -42.32
N GLN A 178 -17.37 -0.07 -42.73
CA GLN A 178 -18.45 -0.53 -41.83
C GLN A 178 -18.23 -1.94 -41.29
N ASN A 179 -17.54 -2.82 -42.03
CA ASN A 179 -17.18 -4.16 -41.52
C ASN A 179 -15.97 -4.10 -40.58
N ILE A 180 -15.01 -3.20 -40.84
CA ILE A 180 -13.82 -3.01 -39.98
C ILE A 180 -14.21 -2.36 -38.63
N THR A 181 -15.10 -1.37 -38.64
CA THR A 181 -15.62 -0.73 -37.41
C THR A 181 -16.41 -1.67 -36.51
N ARG A 182 -16.93 -2.78 -37.05
CA ARG A 182 -17.57 -3.87 -36.28
C ARG A 182 -16.56 -4.86 -35.69
N GLY A 183 -15.32 -4.88 -36.20
CA GLY A 183 -14.24 -5.75 -35.74
C GLY A 183 -13.42 -5.18 -34.59
N TYR A 184 -12.43 -5.95 -34.15
CA TYR A 184 -11.42 -5.52 -33.19
C TYR A 184 -10.30 -4.77 -33.92
N ILE A 185 -10.04 -3.52 -33.54
CA ILE A 185 -9.04 -2.65 -34.20
C ILE A 185 -7.78 -2.62 -33.35
N GLU A 186 -6.69 -3.19 -33.86
CA GLU A 186 -5.36 -3.20 -33.22
C GLU A 186 -4.43 -2.14 -33.82
N ASP A 187 -4.51 -1.95 -35.14
CA ASP A 187 -3.68 -1.02 -35.90
C ASP A 187 -4.36 0.34 -36.02
N TYR A 188 -3.95 1.27 -35.15
CA TYR A 188 -4.41 2.64 -35.15
C TYR A 188 -3.31 3.60 -34.72
N GLU A 189 -3.42 4.84 -35.17
CA GLU A 189 -2.60 5.95 -34.68
C GLU A 189 -3.49 6.97 -33.96
N CYS A 190 -2.94 7.62 -32.94
CA CYS A 190 -3.65 8.69 -32.26
C CYS A 190 -3.35 10.00 -32.97
N TYR A 191 -4.33 10.89 -33.05
CA TYR A 191 -4.14 12.19 -33.67
C TYR A 191 -3.06 12.99 -32.93
N GLU A 192 -1.98 13.35 -33.63
CA GLU A 192 -0.77 13.91 -33.01
C GLU A 192 -1.03 15.23 -32.26
N LEU A 193 -2.00 16.02 -32.71
CA LEU A 193 -2.35 17.30 -32.09
C LEU A 193 -3.34 17.18 -30.91
N ALA A 194 -3.92 16.01 -30.67
CA ALA A 194 -4.96 15.84 -29.65
C ALA A 194 -4.41 15.88 -28.22
N ALA A 195 -3.24 15.26 -27.97
CA ALA A 195 -2.77 15.04 -26.61
C ALA A 195 -1.24 14.90 -26.50
N SER A 196 -0.70 15.23 -25.33
CA SER A 196 0.71 14.99 -25.01
C SER A 196 1.01 13.49 -24.88
N ALA A 197 2.26 13.11 -25.17
CA ALA A 197 2.71 11.71 -25.07
C ALA A 197 2.50 11.12 -23.66
N GLU A 198 2.63 11.94 -22.61
CA GLU A 198 2.36 11.53 -21.23
C GLU A 198 0.88 11.22 -21.00
N LEU A 199 -0.02 12.09 -21.45
CA LEU A 199 -1.46 11.90 -21.30
C LEU A 199 -1.94 10.67 -22.07
N LEU A 200 -1.39 10.47 -23.27
CA LEU A 200 -1.69 9.30 -24.09
C LEU A 200 -1.19 7.99 -23.46
N SER A 201 0.02 8.00 -22.87
CA SER A 201 0.53 6.86 -22.10
C SER A 201 -0.38 6.52 -20.92
N MET A 202 -0.85 7.54 -20.18
CA MET A 202 -1.78 7.34 -19.06
C MET A 202 -3.13 6.78 -19.51
N ALA A 203 -3.64 7.17 -20.68
CA ALA A 203 -4.89 6.67 -21.25
C ALA A 203 -4.87 5.16 -21.54
N ARG A 204 -3.68 4.57 -21.73
CA ARG A 204 -3.49 3.13 -21.98
C ARG A 204 -3.23 2.30 -20.71
N GLN A 205 -3.28 2.91 -19.53
CA GLN A 205 -2.90 2.27 -18.25
C GLN A 205 -4.01 2.37 -17.19
N SER A 206 -5.17 1.75 -17.45
CA SER A 206 -6.30 1.73 -16.52
C SER A 206 -6.19 0.64 -15.44
N PHE A 207 -5.89 -0.60 -15.82
CA PHE A 207 -5.98 -1.75 -14.92
C PHE A 207 -4.64 -2.16 -14.30
N PRO A 208 -4.58 -2.47 -12.99
CA PRO A 208 -5.54 -2.11 -11.95
C PRO A 208 -5.40 -0.63 -11.55
N SER A 209 -6.36 -0.07 -10.81
CA SER A 209 -6.19 1.31 -10.32
C SER A 209 -5.09 1.39 -9.27
N SER A 210 -3.94 1.97 -9.65
CA SER A 210 -2.79 2.15 -8.74
C SER A 210 -3.11 3.08 -7.58
N TYR A 211 -3.98 4.07 -7.78
CA TYR A 211 -4.41 5.02 -6.76
C TYR A 211 -5.26 4.32 -5.69
N THR A 212 -6.24 3.54 -6.12
CA THR A 212 -7.07 2.75 -5.21
C THR A 212 -6.22 1.71 -4.49
N ALA A 213 -5.31 1.01 -5.18
CA ALA A 213 -4.46 0.00 -4.57
C ALA A 213 -3.57 0.53 -3.45
N THR A 214 -2.88 1.66 -3.67
CA THR A 214 -1.98 2.23 -2.65
C THR A 214 -2.73 2.81 -1.47
N VAL A 215 -3.89 3.46 -1.68
CA VAL A 215 -4.71 4.00 -0.59
C VAL A 215 -5.36 2.88 0.22
N PHE A 216 -5.94 1.86 -0.41
CA PHE A 216 -6.48 0.70 0.31
C PHE A 216 -5.40 -0.01 1.11
N TYR A 217 -4.20 -0.21 0.54
CA TYR A 217 -3.06 -0.72 1.29
C TYR A 217 -2.75 0.12 2.53
N ALA A 218 -2.60 1.44 2.35
CA ALA A 218 -2.25 2.36 3.43
C ALA A 218 -3.28 2.33 4.57
N MET A 219 -4.56 2.47 4.22
CA MET A 219 -5.65 2.53 5.20
C MET A 219 -5.85 1.18 5.89
N CYS A 220 -5.87 0.06 5.16
CA CYS A 220 -6.00 -1.27 5.77
C CYS A 220 -4.82 -1.63 6.66
N PHE A 221 -3.58 -1.27 6.27
CA PHE A 221 -2.41 -1.47 7.11
C PHE A 221 -2.56 -0.73 8.45
N ILE A 222 -2.97 0.54 8.40
CA ILE A 222 -3.21 1.32 9.62
C ILE A 222 -4.37 0.76 10.43
N VAL A 223 -5.45 0.26 9.81
CA VAL A 223 -6.54 -0.41 10.53
C VAL A 223 -6.04 -1.60 11.34
N PHE A 224 -5.25 -2.49 10.72
CA PHE A 224 -4.67 -3.65 11.40
C PHE A 224 -3.66 -3.24 12.48
N TYR A 225 -2.84 -2.22 12.21
CA TYR A 225 -1.91 -1.65 13.17
C TYR A 225 -2.63 -1.09 14.41
N LEU A 226 -3.67 -0.27 14.22
CA LEU A 226 -4.49 0.27 15.30
C LEU A 226 -5.21 -0.84 16.06
N GLN A 227 -5.63 -1.91 15.37
CA GLN A 227 -6.29 -3.05 16.01
C GLN A 227 -5.38 -3.69 17.05
N ALA A 228 -4.10 -3.86 16.72
CA ALA A 228 -3.14 -4.47 17.61
C ALA A 228 -2.58 -3.53 18.68
N ARG A 229 -2.40 -2.24 18.35
CA ARG A 229 -1.82 -1.25 19.26
C ARG A 229 -2.83 -0.63 20.22
N LEU A 230 -4.06 -0.35 19.83
CA LEU A 230 -5.05 0.35 20.66
C LEU A 230 -6.09 -0.61 21.25
N ALA A 231 -5.64 -1.76 21.76
CA ALA A 231 -6.55 -2.83 22.17
C ALA A 231 -7.17 -2.65 23.57
N ALA A 232 -6.77 -1.62 24.33
CA ALA A 232 -7.37 -1.28 25.61
C ALA A 232 -8.88 -0.99 25.48
N ARG A 233 -9.70 -1.53 26.39
CA ARG A 233 -11.16 -1.37 26.37
C ARG A 233 -11.60 0.09 26.38
N ALA A 234 -10.89 0.96 27.11
CA ALA A 234 -11.17 2.40 27.17
C ALA A 234 -11.03 3.11 25.81
N LEU A 235 -10.24 2.54 24.88
CA LEU A 235 -10.01 3.11 23.55
C LEU A 235 -10.86 2.44 22.47
N LEU A 236 -11.79 1.54 22.84
CA LEU A 236 -12.59 0.77 21.89
C LEU A 236 -13.34 1.66 20.89
N VAL A 237 -14.06 2.68 21.39
CA VAL A 237 -14.85 3.59 20.55
C VAL A 237 -13.95 4.41 19.63
N LEU A 238 -12.90 5.04 20.19
CA LEU A 238 -11.95 5.84 19.42
C LEU A 238 -11.26 5.01 18.33
N ARG A 239 -10.79 3.81 18.67
CA ARG A 239 -10.15 2.89 17.72
C ARG A 239 -11.10 2.55 16.58
N THR A 240 -12.34 2.19 16.90
CA THR A 240 -13.34 1.77 15.90
C THR A 240 -13.71 2.93 14.98
N LEU A 241 -13.86 4.15 15.52
CA LEU A 241 -14.11 5.36 14.74
C LEU A 241 -12.95 5.67 13.79
N LEU A 242 -11.70 5.60 14.27
CA LEU A 242 -10.52 5.80 13.43
C LEU A 242 -10.44 4.75 12.31
N GLN A 243 -10.64 3.47 12.63
CA GLN A 243 -10.62 2.39 11.65
C GLN A 243 -11.69 2.59 10.57
N PHE A 244 -12.92 2.90 10.97
CA PHE A 244 -14.01 3.14 10.04
C PHE A 244 -13.77 4.38 9.17
N GLY A 245 -13.27 5.48 9.75
CA GLY A 245 -12.92 6.69 9.01
C GLY A 245 -11.83 6.46 7.95
N LEU A 246 -10.82 5.65 8.26
CA LEU A 246 -9.76 5.27 7.29
C LEU A 246 -10.31 4.44 6.13
N LEU A 247 -11.25 3.52 6.40
CA LEU A 247 -11.90 2.74 5.35
C LEU A 247 -12.82 3.60 4.47
N ILE A 248 -13.54 4.56 5.07
CA ILE A 248 -14.30 5.56 4.31
C ILE A 248 -13.37 6.37 3.41
N LEU A 249 -12.23 6.84 3.93
CA LEU A 249 -11.26 7.59 3.13
C LEU A 249 -10.79 6.79 1.91
N ALA A 250 -10.49 5.49 2.08
CA ALA A 250 -10.15 4.61 0.97
C ALA A 250 -11.29 4.47 -0.05
N ALA A 251 -12.52 4.30 0.42
CA ALA A 251 -13.69 4.21 -0.44
C ALA A 251 -13.95 5.51 -1.22
N LEU A 252 -13.81 6.68 -0.58
CA LEU A 252 -13.99 7.99 -1.22
C LEU A 252 -13.00 8.21 -2.37
N VAL A 253 -11.75 7.75 -2.23
CA VAL A 253 -10.77 7.79 -3.33
C VAL A 253 -11.21 6.90 -4.49
N ALA A 254 -11.73 5.70 -4.23
CA ALA A 254 -12.22 4.83 -5.30
C ALA A 254 -13.46 5.42 -6.01
N ILE A 255 -14.38 5.99 -5.23
CA ILE A 255 -15.59 6.65 -5.72
C ILE A 255 -15.23 7.85 -6.60
N GLU A 256 -14.29 8.71 -6.18
CA GLU A 256 -13.82 9.84 -6.99
C GLU A 256 -13.27 9.39 -8.33
N ARG A 257 -12.49 8.30 -8.36
CA ARG A 257 -11.93 7.75 -9.62
C ARG A 257 -12.99 7.15 -10.54
N PHE A 258 -14.07 6.63 -9.97
CA PHE A 258 -15.21 6.14 -10.74
C PHE A 258 -15.97 7.31 -11.39
N TYR A 259 -16.33 8.32 -10.60
CA TYR A 259 -17.10 9.48 -11.07
C TYR A 259 -16.33 10.39 -12.04
N THR A 260 -15.00 10.51 -11.88
CA THR A 260 -14.14 11.24 -12.81
C THR A 260 -13.71 10.41 -14.03
N HIS A 261 -14.33 9.25 -14.26
CA HIS A 261 -14.07 8.36 -15.40
C HIS A 261 -12.59 7.96 -15.55
N GLN A 262 -11.83 7.99 -14.45
CA GLN A 262 -10.39 7.71 -14.48
C GLN A 262 -10.11 6.21 -14.61
N ASN A 263 -11.02 5.37 -14.12
CA ASN A 263 -10.90 3.92 -14.09
C ASN A 263 -12.26 3.24 -14.24
N HIS A 264 -12.26 2.02 -14.78
CA HIS A 264 -13.45 1.15 -14.74
C HIS A 264 -13.70 0.62 -13.32
N SER A 265 -14.94 0.29 -12.99
CA SER A 265 -15.30 -0.30 -11.69
C SER A 265 -14.51 -1.56 -11.36
N THR A 266 -14.27 -2.42 -12.35
CA THR A 266 -13.44 -3.62 -12.20
C THR A 266 -11.98 -3.30 -11.84
N ASP A 267 -11.45 -2.19 -12.33
CA ASP A 267 -10.07 -1.77 -12.07
C ASP A 267 -9.92 -1.27 -10.64
N LEU A 268 -10.98 -0.63 -10.11
CA LEU A 268 -11.07 -0.18 -8.73
C LEU A 268 -11.19 -1.36 -7.76
N LEU A 269 -12.03 -2.34 -8.08
CA LEU A 269 -12.17 -3.57 -7.28
C LEU A 269 -10.86 -4.36 -7.22
N ALA A 270 -10.20 -4.55 -8.36
CA ALA A 270 -8.89 -5.22 -8.42
C ALA A 270 -7.82 -4.45 -7.63
N GLY A 271 -7.82 -3.11 -7.73
CA GLY A 271 -6.95 -2.26 -6.94
C GLY A 271 -7.19 -2.41 -5.44
N ALA A 272 -8.45 -2.31 -5.00
CA ALA A 272 -8.83 -2.46 -3.60
C ALA A 272 -8.46 -3.83 -3.04
N ALA A 273 -8.71 -4.90 -3.79
CA ALA A 273 -8.33 -6.26 -3.44
C ALA A 273 -6.81 -6.41 -3.29
N LEU A 274 -6.03 -5.93 -4.27
CA LEU A 274 -4.57 -5.94 -4.21
C LEU A 274 -4.04 -5.23 -2.95
N GLY A 275 -4.55 -4.03 -2.68
CA GLY A 275 -4.15 -3.25 -1.51
C GLY A 275 -4.47 -3.96 -0.18
N PHE A 276 -5.68 -4.50 -0.07
CA PHE A 276 -6.12 -5.26 1.12
C PHE A 276 -5.27 -6.51 1.35
N PHE A 277 -5.06 -7.33 0.32
CA PHE A 277 -4.29 -8.57 0.46
C PHE A 277 -2.85 -8.32 0.85
N VAL A 278 -2.19 -7.31 0.25
CA VAL A 278 -0.81 -6.97 0.62
C VAL A 278 -0.76 -6.41 2.04
N ALA A 279 -1.72 -5.60 2.46
CA ALA A 279 -1.79 -5.10 3.84
C ALA A 279 -1.99 -6.24 4.85
N ALA A 280 -2.86 -7.21 4.55
CA ALA A 280 -3.05 -8.39 5.39
C ALA A 280 -1.78 -9.24 5.45
N PHE A 281 -1.13 -9.48 4.31
CA PHE A 281 0.13 -10.21 4.23
C PHE A 281 1.24 -9.55 5.05
N THR A 282 1.47 -8.24 4.89
CA THR A 282 2.55 -7.57 5.61
C THR A 282 2.30 -7.46 7.11
N THR A 283 1.05 -7.26 7.53
CA THR A 283 0.72 -7.14 8.96
C THR A 283 0.69 -8.49 9.68
N VAL A 284 0.16 -9.54 9.04
CA VAL A 284 0.03 -10.87 9.65
C VAL A 284 1.31 -11.68 9.49
N ALA A 285 1.86 -11.80 8.28
CA ALA A 285 2.96 -12.72 7.98
C ALA A 285 4.35 -12.10 8.18
N VAL A 286 4.52 -10.79 7.98
CA VAL A 286 5.84 -10.13 8.06
C VAL A 286 6.05 -9.49 9.43
N ALA A 287 5.12 -8.65 9.87
CA ALA A 287 5.26 -7.93 11.14
C ALA A 287 4.88 -8.77 12.38
N ASP A 288 4.23 -9.91 12.20
CA ASP A 288 3.73 -10.76 13.30
C ASP A 288 2.91 -9.92 14.31
N VAL A 289 2.08 -8.99 13.79
CA VAL A 289 1.49 -7.92 14.60
C VAL A 289 0.58 -8.46 15.71
N PHE A 290 -0.07 -9.60 15.46
CA PHE A 290 -0.99 -10.25 16.38
C PHE A 290 -0.36 -11.38 17.20
N LYS A 291 0.95 -11.60 17.10
CA LYS A 291 1.63 -12.70 17.81
C LYS A 291 1.61 -12.45 19.31
N SER A 292 1.36 -13.50 20.09
CA SER A 292 1.48 -13.45 21.55
C SER A 292 2.83 -14.02 22.00
N LEU A 293 3.49 -13.30 22.90
CA LEU A 293 4.73 -13.74 23.52
C LEU A 293 4.44 -14.47 24.83
N PRO A 294 5.07 -15.63 25.08
CA PRO A 294 4.98 -16.30 26.37
C PRO A 294 5.78 -15.52 27.42
N VAL A 295 5.09 -15.02 28.43
CA VAL A 295 5.68 -14.34 29.59
C VAL A 295 5.58 -15.26 30.81
N LYS A 296 6.74 -15.59 31.41
CA LYS A 296 6.79 -16.34 32.66
C LYS A 296 6.41 -15.40 33.81
N LYS A 297 5.24 -15.63 34.42
CA LYS A 297 4.81 -14.91 35.63
C LYS A 297 5.13 -15.77 36.86
N ARG A 298 5.84 -15.20 37.83
CA ARG A 298 6.10 -15.86 39.11
C ARG A 298 4.80 -15.83 39.92
N LYS A 299 4.24 -17.00 40.26
CA LYS A 299 3.09 -17.05 41.18
C LYS A 299 3.54 -16.65 42.59
N PRO A 300 2.70 -15.91 43.36
CA PRO A 300 2.96 -15.69 44.77
C PRO A 300 3.06 -17.03 45.52
N ARG A 301 3.86 -17.04 46.58
CA ARG A 301 4.19 -18.23 47.38
C ARG A 301 3.05 -18.45 48.38
N ASP A 302 2.20 -19.44 48.14
CA ASP A 302 1.15 -19.81 49.10
C ASP A 302 1.63 -20.84 50.13
N ASP A 303 2.65 -21.65 49.81
CA ASP A 303 3.19 -22.69 50.70
C ASP A 303 4.66 -22.50 51.05
N ALA A 304 4.98 -22.63 52.34
CA ALA A 304 6.34 -22.54 52.86
C ALA A 304 7.23 -23.76 52.51
N THR A 305 6.63 -24.91 52.19
CA THR A 305 7.26 -26.23 52.13
C THR A 305 7.81 -26.64 50.75
N ARG A 306 7.48 -25.93 49.66
CA ARG A 306 8.01 -26.24 48.32
C ARG A 306 9.18 -25.33 47.94
N ILE A 307 10.37 -25.93 47.79
CA ILE A 307 11.64 -25.24 47.48
C ILE A 307 11.70 -24.79 46.00
N TYR A 308 10.93 -25.42 45.10
CA TYR A 308 10.87 -25.04 43.69
C TYR A 308 9.67 -24.13 43.39
N GLY A 309 9.92 -22.90 42.95
CA GLY A 309 8.87 -21.98 42.52
C GLY A 309 8.25 -22.39 41.18
N TYR A 310 6.92 -22.50 41.12
CA TYR A 310 6.21 -22.75 39.86
C TYR A 310 6.11 -21.47 39.02
N TYR A 311 6.51 -21.55 37.76
CA TYR A 311 6.29 -20.50 36.76
C TYR A 311 5.03 -20.81 35.96
N GLY A 312 4.06 -19.89 35.96
CA GLY A 312 2.98 -19.91 34.97
C GLY A 312 3.47 -19.27 33.68
N VAL A 313 3.17 -19.86 32.52
CA VAL A 313 3.40 -19.23 31.22
C VAL A 313 2.09 -18.57 30.79
N ASN A 314 2.02 -17.25 30.88
CA ASN A 314 0.91 -16.49 30.33
C ASN A 314 1.30 -15.98 28.94
N ARG A 315 0.40 -16.08 27.97
CA ARG A 315 0.62 -15.45 26.66
C ARG A 315 0.11 -14.01 26.74
N ILE A 316 1.00 -13.05 26.52
CA ILE A 316 0.66 -11.63 26.40
C ILE A 316 0.82 -11.26 24.93
N ALA A 317 -0.12 -10.53 24.35
CA ALA A 317 0.05 -10.03 22.98
C ALA A 317 1.36 -9.22 22.90
N LYS A 318 2.14 -9.36 21.83
CA LYS A 318 3.47 -8.72 21.65
C LYS A 318 3.46 -7.21 21.91
N TYR A 319 2.29 -6.58 21.83
CA TYR A 319 2.08 -5.15 21.99
C TYR A 319 1.20 -4.77 23.19
N TYR A 320 0.94 -5.70 24.12
CA TYR A 320 0.37 -5.47 25.46
C TYR A 320 1.46 -5.59 26.53
#